data_AF-A0A535WMP8-F1
#
_entry.id   AF-A0A535WMP8-F1
#
_cell.length_a   1.000
_cell.length_b   1.000
_cell.length_c   1.000
_cell.angle_alpha   90.00
_cell.angle_beta   90.00
_cell.angle_gamma   90.00
#
_symmetry.space_group_name_H-M   'P 1'
#
loop_
_entity.id
_entity.type
_entity.pdbx_description
1 polymer ?
#
loop_
_entity_poly.entity_id
_entity_poly.type
_entity_poly.pdbx_seq_one_letter_code
_entity_poly.pdbx_strand_id
1 'polypeptide(L)'
;MQPLYQAANPRPHRPPRYWLALALGGAVVAAMLVGSIIDLVALRSTIVLLDLLGVVIVGLITFGSWLVIVGVDRRPDIRRRHLVVAGIALSLALGIWLLGVNLLYAGLNFAGVLLSLPTTGLALYLIRRLDYNEREPWRLILVAAGWGAVVATTLAIIFEAMWSFSIDGGLIPGPGLQVSTAFSAALLEETPKGVAVMLLFMVMRNEFDDVVDGIVYGAAVGLGFNFMETVVYMSVGGFGQWIFRQWLGLFLGHATYTALIGAGIGIARQVPGLGRKALTILSGFIIAVAAHFAWDAWIWYFPRPSDPGLLLLSIPAQYLAVDGPFFIAVAAMFILGLRIEGRALARELASEAATGSGAVLPQEVPVLVSPARRFEARMRMLSSRGLQGYLWLRRLQRAQLDLVLERWHRARLEIDEPLEAELRLRDKVLAIRYGVRT
;
A
#
# COMPACT_ATOMS: atom_id res chain seq x y z
N MET A 1 -16.09 41.82 2.34
CA MET A 1 -16.15 40.79 3.40
C MET A 1 -16.00 39.44 2.73
N GLN A 2 -14.89 38.74 2.93
CA GLN A 2 -14.73 37.36 2.44
C GLN A 2 -15.69 36.47 3.23
N PRO A 3 -16.51 35.61 2.58
CA PRO A 3 -17.29 34.63 3.31
C PRO A 3 -16.32 33.72 4.08
N LEU A 4 -16.53 33.56 5.39
CA LEU A 4 -15.79 32.57 6.17
C LEU A 4 -16.28 31.18 5.77
N TYR A 5 -15.53 30.54 4.85
CA TYR A 5 -15.80 29.22 4.31
C TYR A 5 -15.62 28.15 5.39
N GLN A 6 -16.71 27.71 6.01
CA GLN A 6 -16.68 26.64 7.00
C GLN A 6 -16.60 25.27 6.30
N ALA A 7 -15.52 24.54 6.57
CA ALA A 7 -15.45 23.11 6.28
C ALA A 7 -16.56 22.36 7.03
N ALA A 8 -17.02 21.21 6.52
CA ALA A 8 -18.02 20.39 7.21
C ALA A 8 -17.53 19.84 8.56
N ASN A 9 -16.20 19.85 8.78
CA ASN A 9 -15.56 19.57 10.06
C ASN A 9 -14.39 20.56 10.24
N PRO A 10 -14.63 21.80 10.72
CA PRO A 10 -13.58 22.78 10.92
C PRO A 10 -12.81 22.40 12.20
N ARG A 11 -11.87 21.45 12.09
CA ARG A 11 -10.92 21.18 13.17
C ARG A 11 -9.66 22.01 12.92
N PRO A 12 -9.46 23.13 13.63
CA PRO A 12 -8.32 24.02 13.42
C PRO A 12 -6.97 23.41 13.84
N HIS A 13 -6.97 22.22 14.45
CA HIS A 13 -5.75 21.51 14.87
C HIS A 13 -5.66 20.18 14.12
N ARG A 14 -4.47 19.90 13.57
CA ARG A 14 -4.20 18.61 12.92
C ARG A 14 -4.61 17.49 13.87
N PRO A 15 -5.48 16.57 13.46
CA PRO A 15 -5.99 15.52 14.33
C PRO A 15 -4.84 14.73 14.97
N PRO A 16 -5.02 14.19 16.21
CA PRO A 16 -3.98 13.50 16.97
C PRO A 16 -3.29 12.35 16.22
N ARG A 17 -3.94 11.83 15.16
CA ARG A 17 -3.38 10.85 14.22
C ARG A 17 -2.04 11.26 13.58
N TYR A 18 -1.81 12.55 13.33
CA TYR A 18 -0.55 13.00 12.72
C TYR A 18 0.62 12.93 13.71
N TRP A 19 0.38 13.18 15.00
CA TRP A 19 1.39 12.97 16.04
C TRP A 19 1.72 11.48 16.19
N LEU A 20 0.70 10.62 16.13
CA LEU A 20 0.89 9.18 16.15
C LEU A 20 1.68 8.69 14.92
N ALA A 21 1.39 9.21 13.73
CA ALA A 21 2.15 8.90 12.52
C ALA A 21 3.62 9.37 12.62
N LEU A 22 3.86 10.55 13.19
CA LEU A 22 5.23 11.03 13.44
C LEU A 22 5.96 10.16 14.48
N ALA A 23 5.29 9.77 15.56
CA ALA A 23 5.86 8.88 16.57
C ALA A 23 6.19 7.50 15.97
N LEU A 24 5.28 6.95 15.14
CA LEU A 24 5.48 5.67 14.47
C LEU A 24 6.63 5.73 13.45
N GLY A 25 6.71 6.80 12.65
CA GLY A 25 7.83 7.03 11.73
C GLY A 25 9.16 7.22 12.47
N GLY A 26 9.15 7.95 13.59
CA GLY A 26 10.30 8.09 14.47
C GLY A 26 10.75 6.77 15.08
N ALA A 27 9.80 5.91 15.48
CA ALA A 27 10.08 4.58 15.99
C ALA A 27 10.72 3.68 14.93
N VAL A 28 10.29 3.78 13.67
CA VAL A 28 10.93 3.06 12.54
C VAL A 28 12.39 3.49 12.39
N VAL A 29 12.67 4.80 12.35
CA VAL A 29 14.05 5.31 12.23
C VAL A 29 14.90 4.90 13.44
N ALA A 30 14.36 4.98 14.65
CA ALA A 30 15.04 4.55 15.85
C ALA A 30 15.35 3.04 15.83
N ALA A 31 14.40 2.22 15.38
CA ALA A 31 14.59 0.78 15.26
C ALA A 31 15.65 0.43 14.21
N MET A 32 15.70 1.14 13.07
CA MET A 32 16.78 1.00 12.10
C MET A 32 18.13 1.34 12.74
N LEU A 33 18.25 2.51 13.40
CA LEU A 33 19.50 2.94 14.03
C LEU A 33 20.00 1.97 15.08
N VAL A 34 19.13 1.60 16.03
CA VAL A 34 19.47 0.69 17.13
C VAL A 34 19.83 -0.69 16.56
N GLY A 35 19.05 -1.19 15.60
CA GLY A 35 19.32 -2.49 14.99
C GLY A 35 20.65 -2.51 14.24
N SER A 36 20.94 -1.48 13.43
CA SER A 36 22.22 -1.38 12.74
C SER A 36 23.42 -1.23 13.69
N ILE A 37 23.27 -0.58 14.84
CA ILE A 37 24.32 -0.50 15.87
C ILE A 37 24.55 -1.87 16.50
N ILE A 38 23.49 -2.58 16.87
CA ILE A 38 23.60 -3.89 17.51
C ILE A 38 24.27 -4.88 16.55
N ASP A 39 23.83 -4.92 15.30
CA ASP A 39 24.37 -5.79 14.28
C ASP A 39 25.85 -5.47 13.98
N LEU A 40 26.23 -4.19 13.92
CA LEU A 40 27.65 -3.78 13.81
C LEU A 40 28.51 -4.31 14.97
N VAL A 41 28.02 -4.20 16.20
CA VAL A 41 28.77 -4.60 17.41
C VAL A 41 28.80 -6.12 17.59
N ALA A 42 27.70 -6.81 17.31
CA ALA A 42 27.50 -8.22 17.58
C ALA A 42 27.91 -9.14 16.42
N LEU A 43 27.53 -8.79 15.19
CA LEU A 43 27.62 -9.67 14.02
C LEU A 43 28.72 -9.25 13.04
N ARG A 44 29.21 -8.00 13.13
CA ARG A 44 30.33 -7.45 12.33
C ARG A 44 30.12 -7.55 10.80
N SER A 45 28.87 -7.46 10.36
CA SER A 45 28.50 -7.42 8.96
C SER A 45 28.96 -6.14 8.26
N THR A 46 29.60 -6.25 7.09
CA THR A 46 30.02 -5.10 6.27
C THR A 46 28.86 -4.39 5.60
N ILE A 47 27.77 -5.09 5.30
CA ILE A 47 26.57 -4.53 4.67
C ILE A 47 25.83 -3.60 5.64
N VAL A 48 25.84 -3.94 6.92
CA VAL A 48 25.17 -3.21 8.00
C VAL A 48 25.86 -1.89 8.32
N LEU A 49 27.18 -1.84 8.14
CA LEU A 49 27.92 -0.57 8.20
C LEU A 49 27.39 0.44 7.16
N LEU A 50 27.00 -0.04 5.97
CA LEU A 50 26.42 0.83 4.93
C LEU A 50 25.03 1.33 5.34
N ASP A 51 24.17 0.49 5.93
CA ASP A 51 22.88 0.95 6.45
C ASP A 51 23.04 2.02 7.53
N LEU A 52 23.92 1.78 8.51
CA LEU A 52 24.21 2.72 9.58
C LEU A 52 24.74 4.06 9.04
N LEU A 53 25.70 4.00 8.12
CA LEU A 53 26.27 5.19 7.47
C LEU A 53 25.18 5.97 6.72
N GLY A 54 24.30 5.28 5.99
CA GLY A 54 23.19 5.90 5.28
C GLY A 54 22.25 6.68 6.19
N VAL A 55 21.80 6.06 7.27
CA VAL A 55 20.87 6.70 8.21
C VAL A 55 21.54 7.88 8.92
N VAL A 56 22.81 7.76 9.32
CA VAL A 56 23.57 8.86 9.96
C VAL A 56 23.77 10.01 8.97
N ILE A 57 24.20 9.72 7.73
CA ILE A 57 24.39 10.74 6.69
C ILE A 57 23.07 11.46 6.40
N VAL A 58 21.98 10.72 6.18
CA VAL A 58 20.66 11.31 5.96
C VAL A 58 20.23 12.14 7.17
N GLY A 59 20.48 11.68 8.39
CA GLY A 59 20.21 12.43 9.61
C GLY A 59 20.97 13.76 9.67
N LEU A 60 22.27 13.74 9.36
CA LEU A 60 23.11 14.94 9.31
C LEU A 60 22.67 15.91 8.21
N ILE A 61 22.37 15.43 7.00
CA ILE A 61 21.86 16.26 5.90
C ILE A 61 20.49 16.82 6.25
N THR A 62 19.62 16.04 6.90
CA THR A 62 18.31 16.50 7.39
C THR A 62 18.46 17.64 8.37
N PHE A 63 19.33 17.47 9.37
CA PHE A 63 19.59 18.49 10.38
C PHE A 63 20.22 19.75 9.77
N GLY A 64 21.21 19.60 8.89
CA GLY A 64 21.83 20.72 8.17
C GLY A 64 20.85 21.47 7.28
N SER A 65 20.02 20.76 6.52
CA SER A 65 18.98 21.36 5.67
C SER A 65 17.96 22.13 6.50
N TRP A 66 17.55 21.56 7.64
CA TRP A 66 16.66 22.24 8.58
C TRP A 66 17.28 23.52 9.14
N LEU A 67 18.55 23.49 9.58
CA LEU A 67 19.26 24.68 10.09
C LEU A 67 19.36 25.79 9.03
N VAL A 68 19.70 25.44 7.78
CA VAL A 68 19.79 26.41 6.68
C VAL A 68 18.42 27.02 6.38
N ILE A 69 17.37 26.20 6.26
CA ILE A 69 16.03 26.68 5.94
C ILE A 69 15.47 27.58 7.06
N VAL A 70 15.66 27.19 8.32
CA VAL A 70 15.23 27.99 9.48
C VAL A 70 16.03 29.29 9.60
N GLY A 71 17.34 29.26 9.27
CA GLY A 71 18.22 30.43 9.32
C GLY A 71 18.01 31.43 8.18
N VAL A 72 17.68 30.96 6.97
CA VAL A 72 17.53 31.79 5.76
C VAL A 72 16.10 32.27 5.58
N ASP A 73 15.10 31.40 5.73
CA ASP A 73 13.70 31.74 5.43
C ASP A 73 12.98 32.34 6.64
N ARG A 74 12.93 33.67 6.68
CA ARG A 74 12.16 34.40 7.70
C ARG A 74 10.65 34.38 7.46
N ARG A 75 10.21 34.12 6.23
CA ARG A 75 8.79 34.02 5.87
C ARG A 75 8.25 32.60 6.14
N PRO A 76 7.21 32.44 6.99
CA PRO A 76 6.77 31.13 7.47
C PRO A 76 6.15 30.25 6.37
N ASP A 77 5.51 30.83 5.35
CA ASP A 77 4.92 30.14 4.21
C ASP A 77 6.00 29.56 3.27
N ILE A 78 7.03 30.34 2.97
CA ILE A 78 8.18 29.91 2.16
C ILE A 78 8.99 28.85 2.91
N ARG A 79 9.28 29.11 4.20
CA ARG A 79 9.98 28.15 5.07
C ARG A 79 9.28 26.80 5.09
N ARG A 80 7.95 26.78 5.24
CA ARG A 80 7.18 25.53 5.22
C ARG A 80 7.33 24.80 3.88
N ARG A 81 7.24 25.51 2.75
CA ARG A 81 7.42 24.91 1.43
C ARG A 81 8.81 24.30 1.29
N HIS A 82 9.86 25.02 1.67
CA HIS A 82 11.23 24.52 1.61
C HIS A 82 11.45 23.32 2.53
N LEU A 83 10.90 23.32 3.75
CA LEU A 83 10.97 22.17 4.66
C LEU A 83 10.29 20.93 4.06
N VAL A 84 9.15 21.09 3.38
CA VAL A 84 8.46 19.98 2.71
C VAL A 84 9.30 19.45 1.55
N VAL A 85 9.84 20.34 0.71
CA VAL A 85 10.70 19.95 -0.43
C VAL A 85 11.96 19.24 0.05
N ALA A 86 12.62 19.77 1.07
CA ALA A 86 13.79 19.15 1.68
C ALA A 86 13.45 17.79 2.27
N GLY A 87 12.34 17.67 3.01
CA GLY A 87 11.87 16.39 3.56
C GLY A 87 11.65 15.34 2.47
N ILE A 88 10.99 15.70 1.36
CA ILE A 88 10.79 14.81 0.21
C ILE A 88 12.13 14.38 -0.40
N ALA A 89 13.03 15.33 -0.65
CA ALA A 89 14.34 15.04 -1.22
C ALA A 89 15.17 14.10 -0.34
N LEU A 90 15.13 14.31 0.98
CA LEU A 90 15.82 13.47 1.97
C LEU A 90 15.23 12.07 2.05
N SER A 91 13.90 11.94 2.07
CA SER A 91 13.24 10.63 2.03
C SER A 91 13.56 9.86 0.75
N LEU A 92 13.64 10.55 -0.40
CA LEU A 92 14.05 9.94 -1.67
C LEU A 92 15.51 9.51 -1.64
N ALA A 93 16.42 10.36 -1.14
CA ALA A 93 17.83 10.04 -1.01
C ALA A 93 18.06 8.83 -0.09
N LEU A 94 17.37 8.78 1.06
CA LEU A 94 17.39 7.63 1.95
C LEU A 94 16.85 6.38 1.26
N GLY A 95 15.71 6.47 0.58
CA GLY A 95 15.13 5.35 -0.16
C GLY A 95 16.09 4.79 -1.23
N ILE A 96 16.78 5.67 -1.97
CA ILE A 96 17.79 5.27 -2.96
C ILE A 96 18.98 4.58 -2.29
N TRP A 97 19.45 5.13 -1.16
CA TRP A 97 20.55 4.52 -0.40
C TRP A 97 20.19 3.11 0.07
N LEU A 98 19.05 2.97 0.76
CA LEU A 98 18.56 1.69 1.27
C LEU A 98 18.32 0.68 0.14
N LEU A 99 17.79 1.13 -0.99
CA LEU A 99 17.67 0.29 -2.19
C LEU A 99 19.03 -0.21 -2.66
N GLY A 100 20.04 0.66 -2.69
CA GLY A 100 21.42 0.28 -3.01
C GLY A 100 21.97 -0.79 -2.05
N VAL A 101 21.74 -0.64 -0.74
CA VAL A 101 22.14 -1.65 0.25
C VAL A 101 21.41 -2.97 0.06
N ASN A 102 20.09 -2.95 -0.13
CA ASN A 102 19.30 -4.17 -0.40
C ASN A 102 19.78 -4.87 -1.69
N LEU A 103 20.14 -4.13 -2.72
CA LEU A 103 20.69 -4.70 -3.95
C LEU A 103 22.09 -5.28 -3.75
N LEU A 104 22.93 -4.66 -2.93
CA LEU A 104 24.24 -5.23 -2.54
C LEU A 104 24.06 -6.52 -1.74
N TYR A 105 23.10 -6.54 -0.81
CA TYR A 105 22.71 -7.75 -0.07
C TYR A 105 22.23 -8.86 -1.00
N ALA A 106 21.49 -8.50 -2.06
CA ALA A 106 21.08 -9.40 -3.11
C ALA A 106 22.20 -9.74 -4.13
N GLY A 107 23.47 -9.44 -3.84
CA GLY A 107 24.61 -9.73 -4.72
C GLY A 107 24.57 -9.00 -6.07
N LEU A 108 23.93 -7.82 -6.12
CA LEU A 108 23.69 -7.03 -7.34
C LEU A 108 23.03 -7.87 -8.46
N ASN A 109 22.07 -8.71 -8.09
CA ASN A 109 21.36 -9.60 -9.02
C ASN A 109 20.41 -8.84 -9.97
N PHE A 110 20.98 -8.16 -10.96
CA PHE A 110 20.23 -7.41 -11.98
C PHE A 110 19.31 -8.30 -12.81
N ALA A 111 19.64 -9.58 -13.00
CA ALA A 111 18.76 -10.53 -13.68
C ALA A 111 17.45 -10.73 -12.92
N GLY A 112 17.53 -10.91 -11.58
CA GLY A 112 16.35 -10.96 -10.72
C GLY A 112 15.52 -9.69 -10.81
N VAL A 113 16.16 -8.52 -10.77
CA VAL A 113 15.47 -7.22 -10.92
C VAL A 113 14.71 -7.15 -12.26
N LEU A 114 15.39 -7.44 -13.37
CA LEU A 114 14.82 -7.36 -14.72
C LEU A 114 13.66 -8.34 -14.94
N LEU A 115 13.71 -9.53 -14.33
CA LEU A 115 12.65 -10.53 -14.43
C LEU A 115 11.45 -10.25 -13.52
N SER A 116 11.69 -9.72 -12.32
CA SER A 116 10.63 -9.47 -11.33
C SER A 116 9.93 -8.13 -11.50
N LEU A 117 10.57 -7.12 -12.09
CA LEU A 117 9.98 -5.79 -12.26
C LEU A 117 8.71 -5.80 -13.14
N PRO A 118 8.67 -6.47 -14.32
CA PRO A 118 7.48 -6.46 -15.18
C PRO A 118 6.29 -7.19 -14.54
N THR A 119 6.53 -8.32 -13.87
CA THR A 119 5.48 -9.11 -13.21
C THR A 119 4.93 -8.37 -11.99
N THR A 120 5.79 -7.73 -11.20
CA THR A 120 5.37 -6.86 -10.09
C THR A 120 4.59 -5.65 -10.59
N GLY A 121 5.07 -4.97 -11.64
CA GLY A 121 4.38 -3.84 -12.25
C GLY A 121 3.01 -4.22 -12.81
N LEU A 122 2.90 -5.40 -13.43
CA LEU A 122 1.63 -5.95 -13.87
C LEU A 122 0.70 -6.25 -12.69
N ALA A 123 1.20 -6.84 -11.61
CA ALA A 123 0.40 -7.12 -10.43
C ALA A 123 -0.13 -5.83 -9.78
N LEU A 124 0.72 -4.80 -9.61
CA LEU A 124 0.31 -3.47 -9.13
C LEU A 124 -0.75 -2.83 -10.03
N TYR A 125 -0.60 -2.98 -11.36
CA TYR A 125 -1.62 -2.54 -12.30
C TYR A 125 -2.93 -3.31 -12.12
N LEU A 126 -2.89 -4.63 -11.96
CA LEU A 126 -4.09 -5.46 -11.80
C LEU A 126 -4.84 -5.11 -10.51
N ILE A 127 -4.18 -5.10 -9.34
CA ILE A 127 -4.85 -4.80 -8.06
C ILE A 127 -5.53 -3.43 -8.09
N ARG A 128 -4.86 -2.43 -8.68
CA ARG A 128 -5.40 -1.09 -8.83
C ARG A 128 -6.59 -1.03 -9.79
N ARG A 129 -6.60 -1.91 -10.81
CA ARG A 129 -7.66 -1.93 -11.83
C ARG A 129 -8.87 -2.72 -11.38
N LEU A 130 -8.68 -3.66 -10.45
CA LEU A 130 -9.75 -4.40 -9.80
C LEU A 130 -10.63 -3.50 -8.95
N ASP A 131 -10.07 -2.43 -8.38
CA ASP A 131 -10.89 -1.34 -7.87
C ASP A 131 -11.41 -0.46 -9.01
N TYR A 132 -12.63 -0.76 -9.43
CA TYR A 132 -13.30 -0.07 -10.53
C TYR A 132 -14.31 0.99 -10.06
N ASN A 133 -14.56 1.08 -8.76
CA ASN A 133 -15.45 2.08 -8.18
C ASN A 133 -14.65 3.37 -7.93
N GLU A 134 -13.55 3.25 -7.20
CA GLU A 134 -12.65 4.35 -6.83
C GLU A 134 -11.22 3.90 -7.11
N ARG A 135 -10.52 4.62 -7.98
CA ARG A 135 -9.21 4.12 -8.42
C ARG A 135 -8.12 4.82 -7.66
N GLU A 136 -7.39 4.06 -6.86
CA GLU A 136 -6.29 4.58 -6.07
C GLU A 136 -5.24 5.34 -6.89
N PRO A 137 -4.75 6.48 -6.38
CA PRO A 137 -3.77 7.28 -7.08
C PRO A 137 -2.45 6.52 -7.16
N TRP A 138 -1.87 6.45 -8.37
CA TRP A 138 -0.60 5.72 -8.61
C TRP A 138 0.52 6.11 -7.66
N ARG A 139 0.59 7.40 -7.28
CA ARG A 139 1.56 7.89 -6.29
C ARG A 139 1.52 7.08 -4.99
N LEU A 140 0.33 6.74 -4.47
CA LEU A 140 0.21 6.03 -3.20
C LEU A 140 0.52 4.53 -3.36
N ILE A 141 0.11 3.92 -4.47
CA ILE A 141 0.47 2.53 -4.80
C ILE A 141 1.98 2.37 -4.95
N LEU A 142 2.63 3.31 -5.63
CA LEU A 142 4.09 3.27 -5.81
C LEU A 142 4.84 3.56 -4.51
N VAL A 143 4.32 4.46 -3.65
CA VAL A 143 4.87 4.67 -2.30
C VAL A 143 4.71 3.41 -1.45
N ALA A 144 3.55 2.76 -1.50
CA ALA A 144 3.26 1.52 -0.77
C ALA A 144 4.20 0.38 -1.21
N ALA A 145 4.29 0.13 -2.53
CA ALA A 145 5.21 -0.86 -3.08
C ALA A 145 6.68 -0.50 -2.83
N GLY A 146 7.05 0.77 -2.96
CA GLY A 146 8.40 1.24 -2.66
C GLY A 146 8.77 1.04 -1.19
N TRP A 147 7.84 1.28 -0.25
CA TRP A 147 8.05 0.97 1.16
C TRP A 147 8.29 -0.52 1.37
N GLY A 148 7.46 -1.38 0.76
CA GLY A 148 7.63 -2.83 0.82
C GLY A 148 9.00 -3.29 0.32
N ALA A 149 9.41 -2.82 -0.86
CA ALA A 149 10.65 -3.24 -1.52
C ALA A 149 11.93 -2.71 -0.86
N VAL A 150 11.83 -1.57 -0.17
CA VAL A 150 13.00 -0.86 0.37
C VAL A 150 12.98 -0.92 1.88
N VAL A 151 12.06 -0.19 2.52
CA VAL A 151 12.06 0.02 3.97
C VAL A 151 11.74 -1.26 4.71
N ALA A 152 10.70 -1.98 4.30
CA ALA A 152 10.27 -3.20 4.98
C ALA A 152 11.32 -4.32 4.82
N THR A 153 11.90 -4.50 3.63
CA THR A 153 12.97 -5.49 3.43
C THR A 153 14.24 -5.15 4.21
N THR A 154 14.67 -3.89 4.27
CA THR A 154 15.82 -3.52 5.11
C THR A 154 15.56 -3.82 6.58
N LEU A 155 14.38 -3.44 7.09
CA LEU A 155 14.01 -3.71 8.49
C LEU A 155 13.94 -5.21 8.79
N ALA A 156 13.40 -6.01 7.88
CA ALA A 156 13.36 -7.46 8.01
C ALA A 156 14.77 -8.05 8.14
N ILE A 157 15.69 -7.69 7.23
CA ILE A 157 17.10 -8.13 7.27
C ILE A 157 17.73 -7.82 8.63
N ILE A 158 17.59 -6.58 9.11
CA ILE A 158 18.15 -6.15 10.40
C ILE A 158 17.52 -6.92 11.56
N PHE A 159 16.19 -6.99 11.61
CA PHE A 159 15.48 -7.61 12.73
C PHE A 159 15.70 -9.11 12.80
N GLU A 160 15.71 -9.82 11.67
CA GLU A 160 15.99 -11.24 11.62
C GLU A 160 17.43 -11.56 12.00
N ALA A 161 18.40 -10.73 11.57
CA ALA A 161 19.78 -10.87 12.02
C ALA A 161 19.90 -10.73 13.55
N MET A 162 19.21 -9.74 14.13
CA MET A 162 19.16 -9.55 15.59
C MET A 162 18.48 -10.72 16.31
N TRP A 163 17.37 -11.22 15.77
CA TRP A 163 16.66 -12.38 16.32
C TRP A 163 17.54 -13.62 16.28
N SER A 164 18.19 -13.85 15.14
CA SER A 164 19.09 -14.97 14.93
C SER A 164 20.24 -14.95 15.95
N PHE A 165 20.83 -13.78 16.19
CA PHE A 165 21.89 -13.62 17.20
C PHE A 165 21.40 -13.83 18.64
N SER A 166 20.27 -13.23 18.99
CA SER A 166 19.83 -13.10 20.39
C SER A 166 19.02 -14.30 20.90
N ILE A 167 18.27 -14.94 20.01
CA ILE A 167 17.35 -16.02 20.34
C ILE A 167 17.88 -17.32 19.73
N ASP A 168 18.03 -17.37 18.40
CA ASP A 168 18.37 -18.63 17.70
C ASP A 168 19.79 -19.11 18.02
N GLY A 169 20.73 -18.19 18.30
CA GLY A 169 22.10 -18.53 18.68
C GLY A 169 22.21 -19.33 19.99
N GLY A 170 21.17 -19.33 20.82
CA GLY A 170 21.06 -20.16 22.02
C GLY A 170 20.34 -21.49 21.80
N LEU A 171 19.78 -21.73 20.61
CA LEU A 171 19.02 -22.94 20.28
C LEU A 171 19.91 -23.99 19.61
N ILE A 172 19.64 -25.26 19.90
CA ILE A 172 20.27 -26.37 19.18
C ILE A 172 19.54 -26.63 17.85
N PRO A 173 20.24 -27.13 16.81
CA PRO A 173 19.60 -27.54 15.56
C PRO A 173 18.45 -28.52 15.80
N GLY A 174 17.26 -28.21 15.31
CA GLY A 174 16.06 -29.04 15.47
C GLY A 174 14.75 -28.26 15.35
N PRO A 175 13.61 -28.88 15.74
CA PRO A 175 12.28 -28.28 15.57
C PRO A 175 12.11 -26.94 16.27
N GLY A 176 12.73 -26.75 17.44
CA GLY A 176 12.67 -25.48 18.18
C GLY A 176 13.29 -24.32 17.39
N LEU A 177 14.48 -24.52 16.83
CA LEU A 177 15.13 -23.54 15.96
C LEU A 177 14.29 -23.27 14.70
N GLN A 178 13.77 -24.32 14.05
CA GLN A 178 12.95 -24.19 12.84
C GLN A 178 11.67 -23.37 13.07
N VAL A 179 10.96 -23.62 14.18
CA VAL A 179 9.78 -22.86 14.58
C VAL A 179 10.15 -21.42 14.90
N SER A 180 11.26 -21.19 15.63
CA SER A 180 11.76 -19.86 15.95
C SER A 180 12.07 -19.05 14.69
N THR A 181 12.83 -19.63 13.75
CA THR A 181 13.17 -18.98 12.48
C THR A 181 11.93 -18.65 11.66
N ALA A 182 11.01 -19.60 11.45
CA ALA A 182 9.78 -19.37 10.70
C ALA A 182 8.87 -18.31 11.37
N PHE A 183 8.78 -18.33 12.72
CA PHE A 183 7.98 -17.35 13.44
C PHE A 183 8.60 -15.96 13.39
N SER A 184 9.92 -15.88 13.50
CA SER A 184 10.65 -14.62 13.43
C SER A 184 10.53 -13.97 12.05
N ALA A 185 10.70 -14.73 10.96
CA ALA A 185 10.48 -14.23 9.61
C ALA A 185 9.05 -13.69 9.46
N ALA A 186 8.05 -14.49 9.85
CA ALA A 186 6.66 -14.08 9.77
C ALA A 186 6.34 -12.79 10.54
N LEU A 187 6.81 -12.69 11.79
CA LEU A 187 6.55 -11.54 12.65
C LEU A 187 7.32 -10.29 12.21
N LEU A 188 8.62 -10.45 11.95
CA LEU A 188 9.55 -9.36 11.74
C LEU A 188 9.46 -8.77 10.33
N GLU A 189 8.97 -9.54 9.36
CA GLU A 189 8.66 -9.02 8.03
C GLU A 189 7.29 -8.34 7.96
N GLU A 190 6.24 -8.95 8.53
CA GLU A 190 4.88 -8.39 8.45
C GLU A 190 4.73 -7.13 9.30
N THR A 191 5.54 -6.95 10.34
CA THR A 191 5.49 -5.75 11.20
C THR A 191 5.83 -4.47 10.41
N PRO A 192 7.00 -4.33 9.75
CA PRO A 192 7.31 -3.18 8.89
C PRO A 192 6.32 -2.95 7.75
N LYS A 193 5.78 -4.03 7.16
CA LYS A 193 4.76 -3.95 6.09
C LYS A 193 3.46 -3.37 6.65
N GLY A 194 3.00 -3.87 7.79
CA GLY A 194 1.81 -3.37 8.47
C GLY A 194 1.94 -1.92 8.94
N VAL A 195 3.12 -1.51 9.39
CA VAL A 195 3.42 -0.10 9.72
C VAL A 195 3.23 0.80 8.50
N ALA A 196 3.62 0.36 7.30
CA ALA A 196 3.39 1.11 6.06
C ALA A 196 1.91 1.41 5.84
N VAL A 197 1.07 0.37 5.94
CA VAL A 197 -0.38 0.48 5.74
C VAL A 197 -1.01 1.36 6.83
N MET A 198 -0.54 1.23 8.07
CA MET A 198 -0.98 2.06 9.17
C MET A 198 -0.63 3.55 8.97
N LEU A 199 0.58 3.84 8.49
CA LEU A 199 1.01 5.20 8.16
C LEU A 199 0.17 5.79 7.02
N LEU A 200 -0.12 5.01 5.97
CA LEU A 200 -1.03 5.42 4.89
C LEU A 200 -2.41 5.76 5.44
N PHE A 201 -2.98 4.89 6.28
CA PHE A 201 -4.28 5.13 6.93
C PHE A 201 -4.31 6.40 7.81
N MET A 202 -3.22 6.69 8.53
CA MET A 202 -3.14 7.87 9.41
C MET A 202 -2.90 9.18 8.64
N VAL A 203 -2.03 9.15 7.64
CA VAL A 203 -1.55 10.35 6.93
C VAL A 203 -2.40 10.66 5.71
N MET A 204 -2.69 9.64 4.90
CA MET A 204 -3.45 9.72 3.65
C MET A 204 -4.90 9.28 3.86
N ARG A 205 -5.47 9.64 5.03
CA ARG A 205 -6.81 9.21 5.41
C ARG A 205 -7.87 9.51 4.34
N ASN A 206 -7.80 10.63 3.63
CA ASN A 206 -8.81 10.94 2.61
C ASN A 206 -8.78 10.01 1.39
N GLU A 207 -7.78 9.14 1.27
CA GLU A 207 -7.60 8.20 0.16
C GLU A 207 -7.46 6.77 0.72
N PHE A 208 -8.14 6.46 1.83
CA PHE A 208 -8.12 5.13 2.49
C PHE A 208 -9.45 4.91 3.18
N ASP A 209 -10.49 4.60 2.43
CA ASP A 209 -11.89 4.79 2.81
C ASP A 209 -12.56 3.54 3.37
N ASP A 210 -12.05 2.37 3.01
CA ASP A 210 -12.65 1.09 3.39
C ASP A 210 -11.68 -0.10 3.34
N VAL A 211 -12.27 -1.30 3.41
CA VAL A 211 -11.59 -2.59 3.31
C VAL A 211 -10.97 -2.83 1.93
N VAL A 212 -11.53 -2.27 0.85
CA VAL A 212 -11.00 -2.45 -0.51
C VAL A 212 -9.70 -1.68 -0.64
N ASP A 213 -9.68 -0.41 -0.22
CA ASP A 213 -8.45 0.40 -0.19
C ASP A 213 -7.39 -0.24 0.68
N GLY A 214 -7.79 -0.71 1.86
CA GLY A 214 -6.90 -1.43 2.77
C GLY A 214 -6.25 -2.64 2.10
N ILE A 215 -7.04 -3.47 1.41
CA ILE A 215 -6.53 -4.62 0.65
C ILE A 215 -5.61 -4.17 -0.50
N VAL A 216 -5.95 -3.13 -1.26
CA VAL A 216 -5.13 -2.63 -2.38
C VAL A 216 -3.79 -2.12 -1.87
N TYR A 217 -3.78 -1.29 -0.84
CA TYR A 217 -2.54 -0.76 -0.26
C TYR A 217 -1.73 -1.85 0.41
N GLY A 218 -2.36 -2.74 1.17
CA GLY A 218 -1.70 -3.90 1.79
C GLY A 218 -1.04 -4.80 0.75
N ALA A 219 -1.78 -5.18 -0.30
CA ALA A 219 -1.23 -5.97 -1.41
C ALA A 219 -0.10 -5.24 -2.13
N ALA A 220 -0.19 -3.92 -2.32
CA ALA A 220 0.89 -3.14 -2.95
C ALA A 220 2.19 -3.19 -2.13
N VAL A 221 2.10 -3.04 -0.80
CA VAL A 221 3.25 -3.19 0.11
C VAL A 221 3.83 -4.60 0.01
N GLY A 222 2.97 -5.63 0.11
CA GLY A 222 3.38 -7.03 0.03
C GLY A 222 4.04 -7.40 -1.31
N LEU A 223 3.52 -6.89 -2.44
CA LEU A 223 4.12 -7.06 -3.77
C LEU A 223 5.50 -6.40 -3.89
N GLY A 224 5.67 -5.22 -3.29
CA GLY A 224 6.96 -4.55 -3.21
C GLY A 224 7.99 -5.40 -2.45
N PHE A 225 7.59 -5.95 -1.29
CA PHE A 225 8.46 -6.81 -0.52
C PHE A 225 8.80 -8.11 -1.28
N ASN A 226 7.79 -8.78 -1.86
CA ASN A 226 7.98 -9.98 -2.67
C ASN A 226 8.96 -9.75 -3.82
N PHE A 227 8.92 -8.58 -4.46
CA PHE A 227 9.84 -8.20 -5.51
C PHE A 227 11.29 -8.23 -5.00
N MET A 228 11.61 -7.48 -3.94
CA MET A 228 12.99 -7.41 -3.45
C MET A 228 13.47 -8.75 -2.90
N GLU A 229 12.62 -9.41 -2.13
CA GLU A 229 12.93 -10.71 -1.55
C GLU A 229 13.17 -11.77 -2.64
N THR A 230 12.39 -11.79 -3.72
CA THR A 230 12.68 -12.65 -4.88
C THR A 230 14.07 -12.39 -5.44
N VAL A 231 14.47 -11.13 -5.59
CA VAL A 231 15.82 -10.77 -6.09
C VAL A 231 16.91 -11.32 -5.18
N VAL A 232 16.73 -11.19 -3.85
CA VAL A 232 17.62 -11.76 -2.83
C VAL A 232 17.68 -13.28 -2.94
N TYR A 233 16.55 -13.98 -2.91
CA TYR A 233 16.53 -15.44 -2.99
C TYR A 233 17.07 -15.99 -4.30
N MET A 234 16.86 -15.29 -5.42
CA MET A 234 17.46 -15.65 -6.70
C MET A 234 19.00 -15.56 -6.69
N SER A 235 19.59 -14.70 -5.87
CA SER A 235 21.05 -14.57 -5.79
C SER A 235 21.72 -15.83 -5.22
N VAL A 236 21.00 -16.59 -4.40
CA VAL A 236 21.48 -17.83 -3.76
C VAL A 236 20.88 -19.09 -4.38
N GLY A 237 19.59 -19.06 -4.72
CA GLY A 237 18.81 -20.21 -5.19
C GLY A 237 18.52 -20.22 -6.69
N GLY A 238 19.01 -19.23 -7.44
CA GLY A 238 18.89 -19.16 -8.90
C GLY A 238 17.45 -18.98 -9.41
N PHE A 239 17.25 -19.31 -10.69
CA PHE A 239 15.99 -19.07 -11.41
C PHE A 239 14.78 -19.83 -10.82
N GLY A 240 14.98 -20.97 -10.15
CA GLY A 240 13.90 -21.70 -9.48
C GLY A 240 13.16 -20.84 -8.45
N GLN A 241 13.87 -19.96 -7.73
CA GLN A 241 13.27 -19.04 -6.77
C GLN A 241 12.35 -18.02 -7.43
N TRP A 242 12.68 -17.58 -8.66
CA TRP A 242 11.79 -16.71 -9.43
C TRP A 242 10.49 -17.43 -9.79
N ILE A 243 10.58 -18.68 -10.26
CA ILE A 243 9.38 -19.46 -10.60
C ILE A 243 8.48 -19.61 -9.37
N PHE A 244 9.06 -20.00 -8.23
CA PHE A 244 8.27 -20.30 -7.04
C PHE A 244 7.69 -19.05 -6.40
N ARG A 245 8.52 -18.03 -6.14
CA ARG A 245 8.09 -16.83 -5.40
C ARG A 245 7.37 -15.81 -6.28
N GLN A 246 7.89 -15.57 -7.48
CA GLN A 246 7.45 -14.45 -8.33
C GLN A 246 6.45 -14.87 -9.41
N TRP A 247 6.51 -16.11 -9.92
CA TRP A 247 5.56 -16.56 -10.93
C TRP A 247 4.34 -17.25 -10.31
N LEU A 248 4.57 -18.23 -9.43
CA LEU A 248 3.50 -18.97 -8.74
C LEU A 248 2.98 -18.22 -7.50
N GLY A 249 3.88 -17.67 -6.70
CA GLY A 249 3.56 -17.06 -5.40
C GLY A 249 3.12 -15.61 -5.41
N LEU A 250 3.13 -14.92 -6.56
CA LEU A 250 3.03 -13.46 -6.65
C LEU A 250 1.87 -12.85 -5.87
N PHE A 251 0.71 -13.51 -5.93
CA PHE A 251 -0.49 -13.08 -5.21
C PHE A 251 -0.77 -13.89 -3.95
N LEU A 252 -0.14 -15.07 -3.78
CA LEU A 252 -0.49 -16.02 -2.72
C LEU A 252 0.40 -15.86 -1.47
N GLY A 253 1.60 -15.29 -1.56
CA GLY A 253 2.44 -15.00 -0.40
C GLY A 253 2.21 -13.61 0.19
N HIS A 254 3.28 -12.82 0.27
CA HIS A 254 3.32 -11.48 0.87
C HIS A 254 2.19 -10.53 0.47
N ALA A 255 1.76 -10.58 -0.80
CA ALA A 255 0.62 -9.78 -1.26
C ALA A 255 -0.67 -10.09 -0.49
N THR A 256 -0.92 -11.37 -0.20
CA THR A 256 -2.09 -11.81 0.60
C THR A 256 -1.90 -11.51 2.07
N TYR A 257 -0.72 -11.78 2.65
CA TYR A 257 -0.47 -11.55 4.07
C TYR A 257 -0.65 -10.08 4.43
N THR A 258 0.00 -9.18 3.69
CA THR A 258 -0.14 -7.75 3.98
C THR A 258 -1.51 -7.20 3.55
N ALA A 259 -2.20 -7.82 2.58
CA ALA A 259 -3.61 -7.50 2.30
C ALA A 259 -4.55 -7.84 3.47
N LEU A 260 -4.27 -8.89 4.26
CA LEU A 260 -5.04 -9.19 5.48
C LEU A 260 -4.85 -8.09 6.55
N ILE A 261 -3.62 -7.59 6.72
CA ILE A 261 -3.34 -6.44 7.58
C ILE A 261 -4.14 -5.23 7.09
N GLY A 262 -4.07 -4.97 5.79
CA GLY A 262 -4.80 -3.89 5.15
C GLY A 262 -6.31 -3.99 5.31
N ALA A 263 -6.88 -5.19 5.15
CA ALA A 263 -8.29 -5.45 5.38
C ALA A 263 -8.70 -5.13 6.83
N GLY A 264 -7.89 -5.55 7.82
CA GLY A 264 -8.12 -5.25 9.24
C GLY A 264 -8.14 -3.75 9.55
N ILE A 265 -7.24 -2.99 8.93
CA ILE A 265 -7.15 -1.52 9.04
C ILE A 265 -8.33 -0.85 8.30
N GLY A 266 -8.69 -1.33 7.11
CA GLY A 266 -9.83 -0.82 6.34
C GLY A 266 -11.17 -1.03 7.05
N ILE A 267 -11.39 -2.21 7.63
CA ILE A 267 -12.56 -2.47 8.47
C ILE A 267 -12.56 -1.58 9.72
N ALA A 268 -11.39 -1.31 10.31
CA ALA A 268 -11.27 -0.39 11.45
C ALA A 268 -11.78 1.03 11.13
N ARG A 269 -11.79 1.42 9.86
CA ARG A 269 -12.38 2.70 9.45
C ARG A 269 -13.90 2.69 9.54
N GLN A 270 -14.53 1.55 9.25
CA GLN A 270 -15.98 1.40 9.14
C GLN A 270 -16.67 1.06 10.47
N VAL A 271 -15.92 0.57 11.47
CA VAL A 271 -16.48 0.20 12.77
C VAL A 271 -16.39 1.34 13.80
N PRO A 272 -17.46 1.59 14.58
CA PRO A 272 -17.41 2.56 15.67
C PRO A 272 -16.70 1.98 16.91
N GLY A 273 -16.02 2.85 17.67
CA GLY A 273 -15.41 2.52 18.97
C GLY A 273 -13.97 1.99 18.90
N LEU A 274 -13.11 2.47 19.82
CA LEU A 274 -11.67 2.14 19.84
C LEU A 274 -11.39 0.65 20.00
N GLY A 275 -12.13 -0.05 20.85
CA GLY A 275 -11.94 -1.49 21.08
C GLY A 275 -12.19 -2.34 19.82
N ARG A 276 -13.24 -2.02 19.04
CA ARG A 276 -13.54 -2.71 17.78
C ARG A 276 -12.47 -2.43 16.73
N LYS A 277 -11.97 -1.20 16.66
CA LYS A 277 -10.87 -0.82 15.76
C LYS A 277 -9.59 -1.58 16.09
N ALA A 278 -9.22 -1.61 17.37
CA ALA A 278 -8.05 -2.37 17.82
C ALA A 278 -8.20 -3.85 17.50
N LEU A 279 -9.38 -4.43 17.76
CA LEU A 279 -9.66 -5.83 17.45
C LEU A 279 -9.50 -6.12 15.95
N THR A 280 -10.07 -5.32 15.05
CA THR A 280 -9.97 -5.60 13.60
C THR A 280 -8.55 -5.45 13.07
N ILE A 281 -7.81 -4.44 13.56
CA ILE A 281 -6.39 -4.23 13.21
C ILE A 281 -5.55 -5.42 13.70
N LEU A 282 -5.70 -5.80 14.97
CA LEU A 282 -4.94 -6.89 15.56
C LEU A 282 -5.28 -8.24 14.93
N SER A 283 -6.56 -8.50 14.62
CA SER A 283 -6.97 -9.72 13.92
C SER A 283 -6.34 -9.81 12.54
N GLY A 284 -6.37 -8.73 11.74
CA GLY A 284 -5.71 -8.72 10.43
C GLY A 284 -4.21 -9.02 10.52
N PHE A 285 -3.54 -8.43 11.51
CA PHE A 285 -2.11 -8.65 11.78
C PHE A 285 -1.80 -10.08 12.24
N ILE A 286 -2.52 -10.60 13.23
CA ILE A 286 -2.30 -11.95 13.75
C ILE A 286 -2.55 -13.00 12.67
N ILE A 287 -3.60 -12.84 11.86
CA ILE A 287 -3.91 -13.77 10.77
C ILE A 287 -2.81 -13.72 9.68
N ALA A 288 -2.29 -12.53 9.36
CA ALA A 288 -1.18 -12.38 8.41
C ALA A 288 0.08 -13.10 8.90
N VAL A 289 0.49 -12.86 10.16
CA VAL A 289 1.64 -13.53 10.77
C VAL A 289 1.43 -15.04 10.83
N ALA A 290 0.22 -15.51 11.17
CA ALA A 290 -0.07 -16.93 11.22
C ALA A 290 -0.02 -17.60 9.83
N ALA A 291 -0.53 -16.94 8.79
CA ALA A 291 -0.48 -17.43 7.41
C ALA A 291 0.98 -17.53 6.92
N HIS A 292 1.76 -16.46 7.13
CA HIS A 292 3.16 -16.43 6.74
C HIS A 292 4.01 -17.46 7.52
N PHE A 293 3.80 -17.57 8.84
CA PHE A 293 4.43 -18.60 9.65
C PHE A 293 4.12 -20.01 9.14
N ALA A 294 2.85 -20.27 8.79
CA ALA A 294 2.45 -21.57 8.26
C ALA A 294 3.14 -21.91 6.93
N TRP A 295 3.33 -20.90 6.07
CA TRP A 295 4.07 -21.05 4.81
C TRP A 295 5.53 -21.44 5.05
N ASP A 296 6.23 -20.73 5.94
CA ASP A 296 7.64 -21.01 6.23
C ASP A 296 7.84 -22.31 7.01
N ALA A 297 6.92 -22.62 7.94
CA ALA A 297 6.96 -23.86 8.70
C ALA A 297 6.70 -25.09 7.82
N TRP A 298 5.98 -24.94 6.70
CA TRP A 298 5.58 -26.05 5.84
C TRP A 298 6.74 -26.93 5.38
N ILE A 299 7.84 -26.32 4.94
CA ILE A 299 8.97 -27.04 4.34
C ILE A 299 9.62 -28.06 5.29
N TRP A 300 9.46 -27.86 6.60
CA TRP A 300 10.01 -28.73 7.63
C TRP A 300 9.14 -29.98 7.87
N TYR A 301 7.81 -29.84 7.77
CA TYR A 301 6.87 -30.94 7.95
C TYR A 301 6.60 -31.69 6.65
N PHE A 302 6.70 -31.00 5.52
CA PHE A 302 6.50 -31.54 4.17
C PHE A 302 7.70 -31.19 3.28
N PRO A 303 8.83 -31.91 3.44
CA PRO A 303 10.03 -31.66 2.66
C PRO A 303 9.78 -31.76 1.16
N ARG A 304 10.46 -30.91 0.39
CA ARG A 304 10.33 -30.91 -1.07
C ARG A 304 10.82 -32.22 -1.66
N PRO A 305 10.05 -32.87 -2.55
CA PRO A 305 10.46 -34.10 -3.19
C PRO A 305 11.67 -33.87 -4.10
N SER A 306 12.55 -34.87 -4.18
CA SER A 306 13.72 -34.85 -5.07
C SER A 306 13.37 -35.08 -6.54
N ASP A 307 12.23 -35.74 -6.80
CA ASP A 307 11.72 -35.95 -8.15
C ASP A 307 11.26 -34.62 -8.78
N PRO A 308 11.79 -34.20 -9.94
CA PRO A 308 11.45 -32.92 -10.56
C PRO A 308 9.97 -32.78 -10.92
N GLY A 309 9.29 -33.87 -11.31
CA GLY A 309 7.87 -33.85 -11.65
C GLY A 309 6.99 -33.61 -10.43
N LEU A 310 7.27 -34.33 -9.34
CA LEU A 310 6.61 -34.12 -8.06
C LEU A 310 6.94 -32.75 -7.45
N LEU A 311 8.16 -32.24 -7.66
CA LEU A 311 8.55 -30.91 -7.19
C LEU A 311 7.69 -29.82 -7.83
N LEU A 312 7.49 -29.89 -9.16
CA LEU A 312 6.65 -28.95 -9.90
C LEU A 312 5.19 -28.97 -9.46
N LEU A 313 4.68 -30.09 -8.96
CA LEU A 313 3.32 -30.21 -8.44
C LEU A 313 3.22 -29.80 -6.96
N SER A 314 4.25 -30.10 -6.16
CA SER A 314 4.24 -29.84 -4.71
C SER A 314 4.13 -28.36 -4.36
N ILE A 315 4.71 -27.47 -5.17
CA ILE A 315 4.77 -26.04 -4.86
C ILE A 315 3.43 -25.34 -5.12
N PRO A 316 2.77 -25.50 -6.29
CA PRO A 316 1.38 -25.06 -6.45
C PRO A 316 0.44 -25.67 -5.42
N ALA A 317 0.61 -26.96 -5.08
CA ALA A 317 -0.20 -27.62 -4.06
C ALA A 317 -0.01 -26.99 -2.68
N GLN A 318 1.23 -26.65 -2.30
CA GLN A 318 1.54 -25.92 -1.05
C GLN A 318 0.85 -24.55 -1.04
N TYR A 319 0.97 -23.76 -2.11
CA TYR A 319 0.29 -22.47 -2.22
C TYR A 319 -1.23 -22.61 -2.10
N LEU A 320 -1.84 -23.60 -2.75
CA LEU A 320 -3.29 -23.81 -2.66
C LEU A 320 -3.74 -24.30 -1.29
N ALA A 321 -2.95 -25.15 -0.62
CA ALA A 321 -3.29 -25.73 0.67
C ALA A 321 -3.10 -24.75 1.83
N VAL A 322 -2.00 -23.99 1.82
CA VAL A 322 -1.62 -23.09 2.91
C VAL A 322 -2.18 -21.69 2.66
N ASP A 323 -1.83 -21.07 1.55
CA ASP A 323 -2.17 -19.67 1.27
C ASP A 323 -3.54 -19.50 0.60
N GLY A 324 -4.00 -20.51 -0.13
CA GLY A 324 -5.27 -20.50 -0.85
C GLY A 324 -6.46 -20.07 0.00
N PRO A 325 -6.68 -20.63 1.22
CA PRO A 325 -7.74 -20.19 2.11
C PRO A 325 -7.67 -18.70 2.47
N PHE A 326 -6.48 -18.16 2.73
CA PHE A 326 -6.28 -16.76 3.06
C PHE A 326 -6.51 -15.85 1.86
N PHE A 327 -6.02 -16.24 0.68
CA PHE A 327 -6.28 -15.52 -0.56
C PHE A 327 -7.77 -15.48 -0.90
N ILE A 328 -8.48 -16.61 -0.72
CA ILE A 328 -9.94 -16.67 -0.90
C ILE A 328 -10.65 -15.73 0.08
N ALA A 329 -10.21 -15.67 1.34
CA ALA A 329 -10.78 -14.75 2.33
C ALA A 329 -10.56 -13.28 1.92
N VAL A 330 -9.35 -12.91 1.49
CA VAL A 330 -9.05 -11.56 0.98
C VAL A 330 -9.89 -11.25 -0.26
N ALA A 331 -9.96 -12.15 -1.23
CA ALA A 331 -10.76 -11.98 -2.44
C ALA A 331 -12.26 -11.85 -2.12
N ALA A 332 -12.78 -12.62 -1.17
CA ALA A 332 -14.17 -12.53 -0.73
C ALA A 332 -14.46 -11.18 -0.05
N MET A 333 -13.58 -10.71 0.85
CA MET A 333 -13.70 -9.39 1.48
C MET A 333 -13.64 -8.27 0.45
N PHE A 334 -12.71 -8.36 -0.51
CA PHE A 334 -12.55 -7.41 -1.60
C PHE A 334 -13.80 -7.33 -2.49
N ILE A 335 -14.31 -8.47 -2.95
CA ILE A 335 -15.54 -8.54 -3.77
C ILE A 335 -16.75 -8.03 -3.00
N LEU A 336 -16.86 -8.35 -1.70
CA LEU A 336 -17.95 -7.86 -0.87
C LEU A 336 -17.87 -6.34 -0.66
N GLY A 337 -16.67 -5.80 -0.41
CA GLY A 337 -16.41 -4.36 -0.32
C GLY A 337 -16.85 -3.62 -1.58
N LEU A 338 -16.38 -4.07 -2.76
CA LEU A 338 -16.77 -3.51 -4.05
C LEU A 338 -18.29 -3.53 -4.30
N ARG A 339 -18.99 -4.55 -3.81
CA ARG A 339 -20.46 -4.63 -3.89
C ARG A 339 -21.14 -3.63 -2.95
N ILE A 340 -20.58 -3.40 -1.76
CA ILE A 340 -21.09 -2.44 -0.79
C ILE A 340 -20.93 -1.01 -1.34
N GLU A 341 -19.73 -0.67 -1.79
CA GLU A 341 -19.43 0.61 -2.46
C GLU A 341 -20.32 0.82 -3.68
N GLY A 342 -20.44 -0.20 -4.56
CA GLY A 342 -21.25 -0.09 -5.78
C GLY A 342 -22.72 0.21 -5.48
N ARG A 343 -23.28 -0.34 -4.40
CA ARG A 343 -24.64 -0.03 -3.92
C ARG A 343 -24.73 1.36 -3.30
N ALA A 344 -23.69 1.84 -2.63
CA ALA A 344 -23.65 3.20 -2.10
C ALA A 344 -23.58 4.22 -3.25
N LEU A 345 -22.67 4.02 -4.21
CA LEU A 345 -22.53 4.83 -5.40
C LEU A 345 -23.83 4.89 -6.21
N ALA A 346 -24.54 3.77 -6.37
CA ALA A 346 -25.83 3.74 -7.06
C ALA A 346 -26.90 4.60 -6.37
N ARG A 347 -26.94 4.61 -5.03
CA ARG A 347 -27.86 5.44 -4.26
C ARG A 347 -27.55 6.93 -4.43
N GLU A 348 -26.27 7.30 -4.35
CA GLU A 348 -25.84 8.70 -4.50
C GLU A 348 -26.01 9.21 -5.95
N LEU A 349 -25.76 8.36 -6.96
CA LEU A 349 -26.08 8.67 -8.36
C LEU A 349 -27.57 8.96 -8.56
N ALA A 350 -28.44 8.14 -7.96
CA ALA A 350 -29.88 8.35 -8.02
C ALA A 350 -30.30 9.64 -7.27
N SER A 351 -29.67 9.94 -6.14
CA SER A 351 -29.88 11.18 -5.39
C SER A 351 -29.48 12.41 -6.21
N GLU A 352 -28.30 12.44 -6.82
CA GLU A 352 -27.87 13.56 -7.70
C GLU A 352 -28.81 13.70 -8.90
N ALA A 353 -29.22 12.60 -9.53
CA ALA A 353 -30.18 12.66 -10.63
C ALA A 353 -31.54 13.26 -10.21
N ALA A 354 -31.99 12.98 -8.99
CA ALA A 354 -33.24 13.52 -8.44
C ALA A 354 -33.17 15.02 -8.11
N THR A 355 -31.98 15.60 -7.93
CA THR A 355 -31.83 17.06 -7.70
C THR A 355 -32.23 17.90 -8.91
N GLY A 356 -32.24 17.32 -10.12
CA GLY A 356 -32.49 18.06 -11.35
C GLY A 356 -31.36 19.02 -11.75
N SER A 357 -30.17 18.92 -11.14
CA SER A 357 -29.00 19.79 -11.43
C SER A 357 -28.48 19.68 -12.87
N GLY A 358 -28.83 18.62 -13.59
CA GLY A 358 -28.30 18.29 -14.92
C GLY A 358 -26.91 17.67 -14.91
N ALA A 359 -26.26 17.55 -13.75
CA ALA A 359 -24.94 16.94 -13.63
C ALA A 359 -25.02 15.43 -13.93
N VAL A 360 -25.99 14.73 -13.33
CA VAL A 360 -26.32 13.33 -13.60
C VAL A 360 -27.76 13.23 -14.07
N LEU A 361 -28.01 12.58 -15.21
CA LEU A 361 -29.37 12.36 -15.71
C LEU A 361 -29.93 11.01 -15.23
N PRO A 362 -31.24 10.87 -15.00
CA PRO A 362 -31.85 9.59 -14.59
C PRO A 362 -31.50 8.42 -15.53
N GLN A 363 -31.46 8.67 -16.85
CA GLN A 363 -31.07 7.68 -17.86
C GLN A 363 -29.58 7.29 -17.83
N GLU A 364 -28.72 8.10 -17.22
CA GLU A 364 -27.29 7.83 -17.11
C GLU A 364 -26.96 6.96 -15.91
N VAL A 365 -27.82 6.94 -14.88
CA VAL A 365 -27.60 6.15 -13.64
C VAL A 365 -27.35 4.66 -13.94
N PRO A 366 -28.18 3.94 -14.72
CA PRO A 366 -27.95 2.53 -15.00
C PRO A 366 -26.67 2.25 -15.79
N VAL A 367 -26.15 3.25 -16.52
CA VAL A 367 -24.88 3.18 -17.26
C VAL A 367 -23.71 3.43 -16.31
N LEU A 368 -23.81 4.44 -15.44
CA LEU A 368 -22.76 4.86 -14.52
C LEU A 368 -22.47 3.84 -13.41
N VAL A 369 -23.49 3.11 -12.95
CA VAL A 369 -23.34 2.07 -11.91
C VAL A 369 -22.53 0.87 -12.38
N SER A 370 -22.61 0.48 -13.65
CA SER A 370 -21.97 -0.74 -14.16
C SER A 370 -20.69 -0.44 -14.96
N PRO A 371 -19.52 -0.95 -14.56
CA PRO A 371 -18.28 -0.79 -15.32
C PRO A 371 -18.38 -1.29 -16.77
N ALA A 372 -19.07 -2.41 -16.98
CA ALA A 372 -19.30 -2.99 -18.30
C ALA A 372 -20.14 -2.05 -19.18
N ARG A 373 -21.25 -1.51 -18.65
CA ARG A 373 -22.10 -0.56 -19.39
C ARG A 373 -21.39 0.76 -19.66
N ARG A 374 -20.55 1.24 -18.73
CA ARG A 374 -19.68 2.42 -18.98
C ARG A 374 -18.75 2.16 -20.16
N PHE A 375 -18.13 0.99 -20.22
CA PHE A 375 -17.24 0.62 -21.33
C PHE A 375 -18.01 0.50 -22.64
N GLU A 376 -19.14 -0.19 -22.64
CA GLU A 376 -20.00 -0.36 -23.81
C GLU A 376 -20.49 1.00 -24.36
N ALA A 377 -20.94 1.91 -23.49
CA ALA A 377 -21.34 3.26 -23.88
C ALA A 377 -20.18 4.04 -24.53
N ARG A 378 -18.95 3.86 -24.02
CA ARG A 378 -17.75 4.45 -24.62
C ARG A 378 -17.42 3.84 -25.98
N MET A 379 -17.57 2.52 -26.14
CA MET A 379 -17.38 1.85 -27.44
C MET A 379 -18.43 2.30 -28.47
N ARG A 380 -19.69 2.46 -28.06
CA ARG A 380 -20.74 3.05 -28.91
C ARG A 380 -20.47 4.51 -29.28
N MET A 381 -19.88 5.28 -28.37
CA MET A 381 -19.46 6.65 -28.67
C MET A 381 -18.24 6.70 -29.60
N LEU A 382 -17.33 5.74 -29.47
CA LEU A 382 -16.19 5.57 -30.37
C LEU A 382 -16.64 5.27 -31.80
N SER A 383 -17.61 4.36 -31.98
CA SER A 383 -18.11 4.02 -33.31
C SER A 383 -18.92 5.14 -33.96
N SER A 384 -19.61 5.98 -33.18
CA SER A 384 -20.46 7.06 -33.70
C SER A 384 -19.75 8.41 -33.87
N ARG A 385 -18.79 8.75 -33.00
CA ARG A 385 -18.11 10.06 -32.96
C ARG A 385 -16.58 9.98 -32.90
N GLY A 386 -16.02 8.79 -33.15
CA GLY A 386 -14.58 8.56 -33.16
C GLY A 386 -13.92 8.73 -31.80
N LEU A 387 -12.60 8.86 -31.82
CA LEU A 387 -11.77 8.92 -30.61
C LEU A 387 -12.11 10.12 -29.72
N GLN A 388 -12.48 11.26 -30.31
CA GLN A 388 -12.87 12.45 -29.55
C GLN A 388 -14.14 12.20 -28.73
N GLY A 389 -15.15 11.54 -29.31
CA GLY A 389 -16.35 11.14 -28.59
C GLY A 389 -16.04 10.19 -27.43
N TYR A 390 -15.19 9.18 -27.66
CA TYR A 390 -14.75 8.26 -26.61
C TYR A 390 -14.09 8.99 -25.45
N LEU A 391 -13.14 9.90 -25.74
CA LEU A 391 -12.41 10.65 -24.72
C LEU A 391 -13.31 11.63 -23.97
N TRP A 392 -14.24 12.29 -24.67
CA TRP A 392 -15.24 13.16 -24.05
C TRP A 392 -16.13 12.38 -23.07
N LEU A 393 -16.72 11.26 -23.51
CA LEU A 393 -17.61 10.46 -22.64
C LEU A 393 -16.84 9.85 -21.46
N ARG A 394 -15.59 9.43 -21.68
CA ARG A 394 -14.71 8.98 -20.60
C ARG A 394 -14.44 10.09 -19.57
N ARG A 395 -14.19 11.32 -20.01
CA ARG A 395 -13.99 12.48 -19.12
C ARG A 395 -15.27 12.85 -18.37
N LEU A 396 -16.42 12.88 -19.06
CA LEU A 396 -17.72 13.17 -18.46
C LEU A 396 -18.06 12.15 -17.37
N GLN A 397 -18.03 10.85 -17.69
CA GLN A 397 -18.33 9.80 -16.72
C GLN A 397 -17.37 9.83 -15.52
N ARG A 398 -16.09 10.17 -15.74
CA ARG A 398 -15.14 10.31 -14.62
C ARG A 398 -15.52 11.47 -13.70
N ALA A 399 -15.82 12.63 -14.26
CA ALA A 399 -16.24 13.80 -13.48
C ALA A 399 -17.54 13.55 -12.69
N GLN A 400 -18.50 12.82 -13.29
CA GLN A 400 -19.74 12.42 -12.61
C GLN A 400 -19.48 11.49 -11.44
N LEU A 401 -18.57 10.52 -11.60
CA LEU A 401 -18.19 9.62 -10.51
C LEU A 401 -17.43 10.36 -9.41
N ASP A 402 -16.49 11.25 -9.76
CA ASP A 402 -15.75 12.07 -8.78
C ASP A 402 -16.72 12.94 -7.94
N LEU A 403 -17.74 13.56 -8.56
CA LEU A 403 -18.79 14.30 -7.86
C LEU A 403 -19.55 13.43 -6.85
N VAL A 404 -19.96 12.24 -7.26
CA VAL A 404 -20.77 11.34 -6.43
C VAL A 404 -19.95 10.73 -5.31
N LEU A 405 -18.69 10.37 -5.55
CA LEU A 405 -17.77 9.89 -4.52
C LEU A 405 -17.54 10.96 -3.45
N GLU A 406 -17.30 12.21 -3.85
CA GLU A 406 -17.21 13.34 -2.90
C GLU A 406 -18.49 13.47 -2.04
N ARG A 407 -19.67 13.36 -2.66
CA ARG A 407 -20.95 13.37 -1.92
C ARG A 407 -21.07 12.20 -0.94
N TRP A 408 -20.70 11.00 -1.36
CA TRP A 408 -20.74 9.80 -0.53
C TRP A 408 -19.80 9.91 0.69
N HIS A 409 -18.57 10.38 0.47
CA HIS A 409 -17.59 10.58 1.53
C HIS A 409 -18.02 11.69 2.51
N ARG A 410 -18.65 12.76 2.01
CA ARG A 410 -19.23 13.81 2.86
C ARG A 410 -20.38 13.32 3.72
N ALA A 411 -21.27 12.50 3.17
CA ALA A 411 -22.39 11.93 3.94
C ALA A 411 -21.90 11.10 5.14
N ARG A 412 -20.67 10.58 5.08
CA ARG A 412 -20.01 9.83 6.15
C ARG A 412 -19.13 10.68 7.07
N LEU A 413 -19.04 11.99 6.84
CA LEU A 413 -18.15 12.92 7.55
C LEU A 413 -16.66 12.50 7.46
N GLU A 414 -16.28 11.90 6.33
CA GLU A 414 -14.96 11.28 6.15
C GLU A 414 -13.89 12.20 5.57
N ILE A 415 -14.27 13.34 4.98
CA ILE A 415 -13.36 14.31 4.34
C ILE A 415 -13.28 15.61 5.14
N ASP A 416 -12.07 16.17 5.21
CA ASP A 416 -11.76 17.48 5.78
C ASP A 416 -11.97 18.66 4.77
N GLU A 417 -12.56 18.42 3.58
CA GLU A 417 -12.69 19.41 2.49
C GLU A 417 -13.88 20.39 2.64
N PRO A 418 -13.76 21.64 2.12
CA PRO A 418 -14.80 22.67 2.21
C PRO A 418 -16.00 22.39 1.30
N LEU A 419 -17.19 22.90 1.66
CA LEU A 419 -18.45 22.65 0.93
C LEU A 419 -18.36 22.96 -0.58
N GLU A 420 -17.56 23.95 -0.96
CA GLU A 420 -17.30 24.37 -2.35
C GLU A 420 -16.68 23.29 -3.24
N ALA A 421 -16.02 22.26 -2.70
CA ALA A 421 -15.43 21.21 -3.53
C ALA A 421 -16.51 20.42 -4.31
N GLU A 422 -17.64 20.10 -3.68
CA GLU A 422 -18.79 19.50 -4.38
C GLU A 422 -19.36 20.42 -5.47
N LEU A 423 -19.54 21.72 -5.18
CA LEU A 423 -20.03 22.68 -6.17
C LEU A 423 -19.07 22.78 -7.36
N ARG A 424 -17.76 22.86 -7.11
CA ARG A 424 -16.73 22.84 -8.17
C ARG A 424 -16.76 21.57 -9.00
N LEU A 425 -16.99 20.41 -8.39
CA LEU A 425 -17.13 19.15 -9.12
C LEU A 425 -18.41 19.13 -9.96
N ARG A 426 -19.53 19.67 -9.45
CA ARG A 426 -20.77 19.81 -10.20
C ARG A 426 -20.59 20.76 -11.40
N ASP A 427 -19.98 21.92 -11.19
CA ASP A 427 -19.67 22.88 -12.25
C ASP A 427 -18.76 22.27 -13.31
N LYS A 428 -17.75 21.48 -12.91
CA LYS A 428 -16.87 20.75 -13.82
C LYS A 428 -17.64 19.73 -14.67
N VAL A 429 -18.61 19.02 -14.10
CA VAL A 429 -19.47 18.09 -14.88
C VAL A 429 -20.29 18.86 -15.91
N LEU A 430 -20.93 19.96 -15.51
CA LEU A 430 -21.74 20.79 -16.41
C LEU A 430 -20.88 21.42 -17.51
N ALA A 431 -19.68 21.90 -17.18
CA ALA A 431 -18.73 22.45 -18.14
C ALA A 431 -18.33 21.43 -19.21
N ILE A 432 -18.01 20.19 -18.82
CA ILE A 432 -17.69 19.11 -19.78
C ILE A 432 -18.91 18.75 -20.63
N ARG A 433 -20.11 18.71 -20.03
CA ARG A 433 -21.36 18.34 -20.72
C ARG A 433 -21.72 19.37 -21.79
N TYR A 434 -21.68 20.66 -21.45
CA TYR A 434 -22.11 21.74 -22.32
C TYR A 434 -20.97 22.39 -23.13
N GLY A 435 -19.73 21.93 -22.97
CA GLY A 435 -18.57 22.44 -23.69
C GLY A 435 -18.13 23.84 -23.25
N VAL A 436 -18.51 24.28 -22.05
CA VAL A 436 -18.07 25.55 -21.47
C VAL A 436 -16.62 25.38 -21.02
N ARG A 437 -15.70 26.19 -21.56
CA ARG A 437 -14.31 26.19 -21.08
C ARG A 437 -14.29 26.66 -19.62
N THR A 438 -13.78 25.79 -18.74
CA THR A 438 -13.49 26.09 -17.33
C THR A 438 -12.02 26.39 -17.16
#